data_AF-A0A087RYF8-F1
#
_entry.id   AF-A0A087RYF8-F1
#
_cell.length_a   1.000
_cell.length_b   1.000
_cell.length_c   1.000
_cell.angle_alpha   90.00
_cell.angle_beta   90.00
_cell.angle_gamma   90.00
#
_symmetry.space_group_name_H-M   'P 1'
#
loop_
_entity.id
_entity.type
_entity.pdbx_description
1 polymer ?
#
loop_
_entity_poly.entity_id
_entity_poly.type
_entity_poly.pdbx_seq_one_letter_code
_entity_poly.pdbx_strand_id
1 'polypeptide(L)' 'MNDDEKGKRFLELIDEQNNVQWSIVAKLSSLISSKWDSADLQKEIEELVEKHTTITKELNSLDENSSIL' A
#
# COMPACT_ATOMS: atom_id res chain seq x y z
N MET A 1 6.58 4.63 28.54
CA MET A 1 7.09 5.35 27.36
C MET A 1 6.84 6.82 27.52
N ASN A 2 7.85 7.66 27.30
CA ASN A 2 7.64 9.10 27.16
C ASN A 2 7.02 9.41 25.77
N ASP A 3 6.66 10.66 25.52
CA ASP A 3 5.95 11.01 24.28
C ASP A 3 6.84 10.90 23.03
N ASP A 4 8.16 11.06 23.14
CA ASP A 4 9.10 10.84 22.03
C ASP A 4 9.18 9.36 21.63
N GLU A 5 9.21 8.45 22.61
CA GLU A 5 9.19 7.00 22.37
C GLU A 5 7.87 6.58 21.72
N LYS A 6 6.74 7.18 22.10
CA LYS A 6 5.43 6.94 21.45
C LYS A 6 5.43 7.43 20.01
N GLY A 7 5.95 8.63 19.76
CA GLY A 7 6.07 9.20 18.41
C GLY A 7 6.91 8.32 17.49
N LYS A 8 8.08 7.86 17.97
CA LYS A 8 8.93 6.94 17.23
C LYS A 8 8.21 5.62 16.93
N ARG A 9 7.56 5.01 17.92
CA ARG A 9 6.84 3.74 17.73
C ARG A 9 5.66 3.90 16.76
N PHE A 10 5.00 5.05 16.75
CA PHE A 10 3.94 5.34 15.80
C PHE A 10 4.45 5.35 14.35
N LEU A 11 5.57 6.04 14.09
CA LEU A 11 6.17 6.08 12.75
C LEU A 11 6.65 4.70 12.28
N GLU A 12 7.26 3.90 13.17
CA GLU A 12 7.64 2.52 12.88
C GLU A 12 6.44 1.66 12.49
N LEU A 13 5.31 1.79 13.21
CA LEU A 13 4.09 1.04 12.91
C LEU A 13 3.47 1.45 11.56
N ILE A 14 3.55 2.73 11.18
CA ILE A 14 3.11 3.18 9.85
C ILE A 14 3.98 2.58 8.75
N ASP A 15 5.30 2.56 8.94
CA ASP A 15 6.22 1.95 7.96
C ASP A 15 6.03 0.43 7.85
N GLU A 16 5.90 -0.26 8.98
CA GLU A 16 5.56 -1.69 9.03
C GLU A 16 4.23 -1.97 8.30
N GLN A 17 3.18 -1.17 8.56
CA GLN A 17 1.88 -1.31 7.92
C GLN A 17 1.98 -1.11 6.40
N ASN A 18 2.71 -0.10 5.94
CA ASN A 18 2.92 0.17 4.52
C ASN A 18 3.63 -1.00 3.83
N ASN A 19 4.67 -1.56 4.45
CA ASN A 19 5.41 -2.71 3.92
C ASN A 19 4.52 -3.96 3.80
N VAL A 20 3.65 -4.20 4.78
CA VAL A 20 2.68 -5.30 4.74
C VAL A 20 1.65 -5.09 3.63
N GLN A 21 1.11 -3.87 3.49
CA GLN A 21 0.15 -3.55 2.41
C GLN A 21 0.76 -3.79 1.03
N TRP A 22 2.00 -3.34 0.79
CA TRP A 22 2.70 -3.62 -0.47
C TRP A 22 2.90 -5.10 -0.73
N SER A 23 3.25 -5.87 0.29
CA SER A 23 3.41 -7.33 0.18
C SER A 23 2.11 -8.03 -0.18
N ILE A 24 0.98 -7.57 0.37
CA ILE A 24 -0.36 -8.06 0.03
C ILE A 24 -0.68 -7.75 -1.43
N VAL A 25 -0.51 -6.49 -1.85
CA VAL A 25 -0.74 -6.05 -3.23
C VAL A 25 0.07 -6.90 -4.23
N ALA A 26 1.37 -7.12 -3.96
CA ALA A 26 2.22 -7.92 -4.83
C ALA A 26 1.74 -9.39 -4.94
N LYS A 27 1.33 -10.00 -3.83
CA LYS A 27 0.80 -11.38 -3.82
C LYS A 27 -0.53 -11.48 -4.57
N LEU A 28 -1.41 -10.50 -4.39
CA LEU A 28 -2.69 -10.42 -5.10
C LEU A 28 -2.47 -10.27 -6.61
N SER A 29 -1.56 -9.40 -7.05
CA SER A 29 -1.18 -9.29 -8.46
C SER A 29 -0.61 -10.60 -9.03
N SER A 30 0.19 -11.32 -8.24
CA SER A 30 0.71 -12.65 -8.63
C SER A 30 -0.41 -13.69 -8.75
N LEU A 31 -1.41 -13.64 -7.86
CA LEU A 31 -2.55 -14.56 -7.88
C LEU A 31 -3.41 -14.33 -9.12
N ILE A 32 -3.72 -13.06 -9.43
CA ILE A 32 -4.40 -12.67 -10.67
C ILE A 32 -3.62 -13.19 -11.89
N SER A 33 -2.30 -12.94 -11.93
CA SER A 33 -1.43 -13.36 -13.04
C SER A 33 -1.36 -14.88 -13.22
N SER A 34 -1.62 -15.65 -12.15
CA SER A 34 -1.68 -17.11 -12.19
C SER A 34 -2.95 -17.66 -12.86
N LYS A 35 -3.91 -16.80 -13.23
CA LYS A 35 -5.18 -17.14 -13.89
C LYS A 35 -5.98 -18.22 -13.15
N TRP A 36 -6.05 -18.11 -11.83
CA TRP A 36 -6.83 -19.01 -10.97
C TRP A 36 -8.35 -18.99 -11.28
N ASP A 37 -9.08 -20.05 -10.94
CA ASP A 37 -10.42 -20.36 -11.48
C ASP A 37 -11.62 -19.48 -10.99
N SER A 38 -11.39 -18.21 -10.67
CA SER A 38 -12.46 -17.27 -10.33
C SER A 38 -12.28 -15.93 -11.04
N ALA A 39 -12.97 -15.75 -12.17
CA ALA A 39 -12.91 -14.52 -12.97
C ALA A 39 -13.44 -13.29 -12.21
N ASP A 40 -14.52 -13.44 -11.43
CA ASP A 40 -15.10 -12.35 -10.66
C ASP A 40 -14.14 -11.86 -9.56
N LEU A 41 -13.54 -12.78 -8.81
CA LEU A 41 -12.55 -12.43 -7.78
C LEU A 41 -11.27 -11.86 -8.40
N GLN A 42 -10.81 -12.34 -9.57
CA GLN A 42 -9.69 -11.73 -10.28
C GLN A 42 -9.97 -10.25 -10.55
N LYS A 43 -11.14 -9.94 -11.11
CA LYS A 43 -11.52 -8.58 -11.46
C LYS A 43 -11.63 -7.67 -10.24
N GLU A 44 -12.30 -8.11 -9.19
CA GLU A 44 -12.42 -7.34 -7.94
C GLU A 44 -11.05 -7.04 -7.32
N ILE A 45 -10.14 -8.02 -7.34
CA ILE A 45 -8.78 -7.84 -6.83
C ILE A 45 -7.96 -6.91 -7.74
N GLU A 46 -8.10 -7.00 -9.06
CA GLU A 46 -7.44 -6.11 -10.03
C GLU A 46 -7.83 -4.65 -9.76
N GLU A 47 -9.13 -4.38 -9.61
CA GLU A 47 -9.66 -3.04 -9.31
C GLU A 47 -9.12 -2.51 -7.97
N LEU A 48 -9.04 -3.35 -6.93
CA LEU A 48 -8.47 -2.98 -5.63
C LEU A 48 -6.96 -2.65 -5.72
N VAL A 49 -6.19 -3.47 -6.44
CA VAL A 49 -4.75 -3.27 -6.67
C VAL A 49 -4.50 -1.98 -7.46
N GLU A 50 -5.28 -1.73 -8.51
CA GLU A 50 -5.18 -0.53 -9.34
C GLU A 50 -5.52 0.73 -8.53
N LYS A 51 -6.61 0.68 -7.75
CA LYS A 51 -7.01 1.78 -6.88
C LYS A 51 -5.95 2.09 -5.84
N HIS A 52 -5.41 1.08 -5.16
CA HIS A 52 -4.31 1.24 -4.21
C HIS A 52 -3.10 1.90 -4.90
N THR A 53 -2.66 1.35 -6.03
CA THR A 53 -1.51 1.86 -6.78
C THR A 53 -1.69 3.31 -7.21
N THR A 54 -2.89 3.68 -7.64
CA THR A 54 -3.23 5.05 -8.05
C THR A 54 -3.17 6.01 -6.87
N ILE A 55 -3.79 5.66 -5.74
CA ILE A 55 -3.75 6.47 -4.51
C ILE A 55 -2.30 6.64 -4.05
N THR A 56 -1.49 5.58 -4.04
CA THR A 56 -0.09 5.68 -3.62
C THR A 56 0.73 6.57 -4.54
N LYS A 57 0.53 6.49 -5.87
CA LYS A 57 1.19 7.39 -6.82
C LYS A 57 0.79 8.84 -6.59
N GLU A 58 -0.49 9.11 -6.34
CA GLU A 58 -0.99 10.45 -6.05
C GLU A 58 -0.39 11.00 -4.76
N LEU A 59 -0.41 10.22 -3.67
CA LEU A 59 0.22 10.59 -2.39
C LEU A 59 1.71 10.89 -2.55
N ASN A 60 2.48 10.04 -3.25
CA ASN A 60 3.90 10.27 -3.49
C ASN A 60 4.15 11.54 -4.32
N SER A 61 3.29 11.83 -5.31
CA SER A 61 3.41 13.06 -6.11
C SER A 61 3.06 14.33 -5.32
N LEU A 62 2.18 14.23 -4.32
CA LEU A 62 1.89 15.34 -3.41
C LEU A 62 3.07 15.58 -2.46
N ASP A 63 3.75 14.52 -2.02
CA ASP A 63 4.96 14.60 -1.21
C ASP A 63 6.12 15.25 -1.99
N GLU A 64 6.36 14.83 -3.24
CA GLU A 64 7.38 15.41 -4.13
C GLU A 64 7.10 16.88 -4.50
N ASN A 65 5.84 17.28 -4.63
CA ASN A 65 5.44 18.67 -4.86
C ASN A 65 5.39 19.50 -3.56
N SER A 66 5.42 18.85 -2.40
CA SER A 66 5.61 19.53 -1.13
C SER A 66 7.09 19.89 -0.96
N SER A 67 7.51 20.96 -1.65
CA SER A 67 8.73 21.70 -1.30
C SER A 67 8.51 22.38 0.05
N ILE A 68 8.48 21.59 1.12
CA ILE A 68 8.55 22.06 2.50
C ILE A 68 9.73 21.36 3.16
N LEU A 69 10.92 21.70 2.65
CA LEU A 69 12.13 21.90 3.46
C LEU A 69 12.57 23.35 3.23
#